data_AF-O81359-F1
#
_entry.id   AF-O81359-F1
#
_cell.length_a   1.000
_cell.length_b   1.000
_cell.length_c   1.000
_cell.angle_alpha   90.00
_cell.angle_beta   90.00
_cell.angle_gamma   90.00
#
_symmetry.space_group_name_H-M   'P 1'
#
loop_
_entity.id
_entity.type
_entity.pdbx_description
1 polymer ?
#
loop_
_entity_poly.entity_id
_entity_poly.type
_entity_poly.pdbx_seq_one_letter_code
_entity_poly.pdbx_strand_id
1 'polypeptide(L)'
;DNPNMCAYNAPSLDDRQDIVVVEVPKLGKEAATRAIKEWGQPKSKITHLVFCTTSGVDMPGADYQLTKLLGLRSSVKRFMMYQQG
;
A
#
# COMPACT_ATOMS: atom_id res chain seq x y z
N ASP A 1 -14.48 -16.91 -5.04
CA ASP A 1 -14.06 -17.22 -6.42
C ASP A 1 -14.53 -16.13 -7.35
N ASN A 2 -13.59 -15.57 -8.14
CA ASN A 2 -13.84 -14.43 -9.05
C ASN A 2 -13.55 -14.87 -10.51
N PRO A 3 -14.41 -15.70 -11.14
CA PRO A 3 -14.14 -16.28 -12.47
C PRO A 3 -13.98 -15.23 -13.57
N ASN A 4 -14.60 -14.06 -13.41
CA ASN A 4 -14.48 -12.92 -14.33
C ASN A 4 -13.05 -12.35 -14.38
N MET A 5 -12.24 -12.55 -13.33
CA MET A 5 -10.83 -12.16 -13.36
C MET A 5 -9.99 -12.98 -14.35
N CYS A 6 -10.45 -14.18 -14.72
CA CYS A 6 -9.77 -15.07 -15.66
C CYS A 6 -10.31 -14.92 -17.10
N ALA A 7 -11.43 -14.23 -17.29
CA ALA A 7 -12.02 -14.03 -18.60
C ALA A 7 -11.44 -12.78 -19.29
N TYR A 8 -11.21 -12.86 -20.60
CA TYR A 8 -10.45 -11.87 -21.37
C TYR A 8 -10.96 -10.42 -21.22
N ASN A 9 -12.28 -10.20 -21.29
CA ASN A 9 -12.90 -8.87 -21.24
C ASN A 9 -14.13 -8.83 -20.32
N ALA A 10 -14.22 -9.73 -19.34
CA ALA A 10 -15.31 -9.69 -18.39
C ALA A 10 -15.08 -8.58 -17.34
N PRO A 11 -16.16 -7.92 -16.87
CA PRO A 11 -16.05 -6.94 -15.79
C PRO A 11 -15.50 -7.61 -14.53
N SER A 12 -14.35 -7.13 -14.08
CA SER A 12 -13.64 -7.67 -12.91
C SER A 12 -12.93 -6.57 -12.10
N LEU A 13 -13.29 -5.30 -12.34
CA LEU A 13 -12.62 -4.17 -11.69
C LEU A 13 -12.86 -4.17 -10.18
N ASP A 14 -14.12 -4.29 -9.74
CA ASP A 14 -14.48 -4.27 -8.32
C ASP A 14 -13.79 -5.41 -7.56
N ASP A 15 -13.88 -6.63 -8.09
CA ASP A 15 -13.19 -7.82 -7.55
C ASP A 15 -11.67 -7.62 -7.42
N ARG A 16 -11.04 -7.04 -8.44
CA ARG A 16 -9.60 -6.74 -8.42
C ARG A 16 -9.29 -5.67 -7.41
N GLN A 17 -10.13 -4.63 -7.34
CA GLN A 17 -9.96 -3.48 -6.45
C GLN A 17 -10.05 -3.91 -4.99
N ASP A 18 -11.05 -4.71 -4.62
CA ASP A 18 -11.23 -5.24 -3.26
C ASP A 18 -10.02 -6.05 -2.80
N ILE A 19 -9.39 -6.81 -3.70
CA ILE A 19 -8.16 -7.56 -3.40
C ILE A 19 -6.99 -6.61 -3.21
N VAL A 20 -6.70 -5.73 -4.18
CA VAL A 20 -5.46 -4.94 -4.16
C VAL A 20 -5.46 -3.87 -3.07
N VAL A 21 -6.61 -3.29 -2.72
CA VAL A 21 -6.71 -2.29 -1.64
C VAL A 21 -6.29 -2.86 -0.30
N VAL A 22 -6.57 -4.14 -0.06
CA VAL A 22 -6.24 -4.82 1.18
C VAL A 22 -4.82 -5.40 1.15
N GLU A 23 -4.43 -6.03 0.05
CA GLU A 23 -3.19 -6.81 0.00
C GLU A 23 -1.95 -5.95 -0.29
N VAL A 24 -2.07 -4.86 -1.06
CA VAL A 24 -0.93 -3.98 -1.37
C VAL A 24 -0.33 -3.34 -0.10
N PRO A 25 -1.11 -2.76 0.84
CA PRO A 25 -0.57 -2.24 2.09
C PRO A 25 0.03 -3.32 3.00
N LYS A 26 -0.54 -4.54 3.01
CA LYS A 26 -0.01 -5.66 3.81
C LYS A 26 1.35 -6.11 3.30
N LEU A 27 1.50 -6.31 2.00
CA LEU A 27 2.78 -6.63 1.38
C LEU A 27 3.81 -5.52 1.65
N GLY A 28 3.40 -4.26 1.50
CA GLY A 28 4.21 -3.09 1.83
C GLY A 28 4.66 -3.08 3.29
N LYS A 29 3.80 -3.47 4.24
CA LYS A 29 4.12 -3.56 5.67
C LYS A 29 5.21 -4.60 5.92
N GLU A 30 5.13 -5.78 5.32
CA GLU A 30 6.14 -6.83 5.51
C GLU A 30 7.51 -6.41 4.96
N ALA A 31 7.54 -5.79 3.78
CA ALA A 31 8.76 -5.24 3.20
C ALA A 31 9.34 -4.11 4.07
N ALA A 32 8.51 -3.13 4.44
CA ALA A 32 8.93 -1.99 5.26
C ALA A 32 9.41 -2.43 6.65
N THR A 33 8.77 -3.43 7.27
CA THR A 33 9.18 -3.94 8.59
C THR A 33 10.58 -4.55 8.54
N ARG A 34 10.90 -5.29 7.47
CA ARG A 34 12.25 -5.83 7.26
C ARG A 34 13.29 -4.72 7.05
N ALA A 35 12.99 -3.75 6.20
CA ALA A 35 13.88 -2.62 5.93
C ALA A 35 14.13 -1.76 7.20
N ILE A 36 13.10 -1.50 8.00
CA ILE A 36 13.23 -0.76 9.27
C ILE A 36 14.07 -1.56 10.28
N LYS A 37 13.90 -2.88 10.33
CA LYS A 37 14.69 -3.76 11.21
C LYS A 37 16.17 -3.73 10.81
N GLU A 38 16.47 -3.79 9.52
CA GLU A 38 17.84 -3.66 9.00
C GLU A 38 18.44 -2.28 9.29
N TRP A 39 17.65 -1.22 9.14
CA TRP A 39 18.07 0.15 9.45
C TRP A 39 18.42 0.36 10.94
N GLY A 40 17.76 -0.38 11.85
CA GLY A 40 18.12 -0.43 13.28
C GLY A 40 17.77 0.83 14.10
N GLN A 41 17.19 1.85 13.48
CA GLN A 41 16.76 3.08 14.15
C GLN A 41 15.27 3.02 14.54
N PRO A 42 14.84 3.82 15.53
CA PRO A 42 13.43 3.84 15.92
C PRO A 42 12.55 4.39 14.79
N LYS A 43 11.38 3.78 14.60
CA LYS A 43 10.34 4.22 13.64
C LYS A 43 9.94 5.68 13.79
N SER A 44 10.09 6.25 14.99
CA SER A 44 9.85 7.67 15.22
C SER A 44 10.72 8.54 14.33
N LYS A 45 11.97 8.17 14.01
CA LYS A 45 12.85 8.98 13.16
C LYS A 45 12.43 9.06 11.68
N ILE A 46 11.44 8.26 11.25
CA ILE A 46 10.88 8.38 9.91
C ILE A 46 10.15 9.72 9.79
N THR A 47 10.49 10.50 8.77
CA THR A 47 9.94 11.85 8.53
C THR A 47 9.04 11.90 7.31
N HIS A 48 9.31 11.06 6.31
CA HIS A 48 8.58 11.00 5.05
C HIS A 48 8.26 9.55 4.70
N LEU A 49 7.11 9.34 4.07
CA LEU A 49 6.72 8.07 3.46
C LEU A 49 6.32 8.35 2.01
N VAL A 50 6.98 7.69 1.07
CA VAL A 50 6.61 7.70 -0.34
C VAL A 50 6.13 6.30 -0.69
N PHE A 51 4.88 6.18 -1.14
CA PHE A 51 4.28 4.92 -1.53
C PHE A 51 3.93 4.97 -3.02
N CYS A 52 4.32 3.94 -3.77
CA CYS A 52 4.03 3.83 -5.19
C CYS A 52 3.29 2.53 -5.47
N THR A 53 2.14 2.61 -6.15
CA THR A 53 1.43 1.44 -6.66
C THR A 53 0.89 1.73 -8.06
N THR A 54 1.01 0.75 -8.95
CA THR A 54 0.35 0.76 -10.25
C THR A 54 -1.08 0.22 -10.17
N SER A 55 -1.39 -0.51 -9.09
CA SER A 55 -2.63 -1.27 -8.93
C SER A 55 -3.44 -0.73 -7.76
N GLY A 56 -4.71 -0.40 -8.06
CA GLY A 56 -5.70 0.06 -7.10
C GLY A 56 -5.60 1.54 -6.73
N VAL A 57 -6.73 2.24 -6.76
CA VAL A 57 -6.88 3.59 -6.18
C VAL A 57 -7.89 3.53 -5.04
N ASP A 58 -7.55 4.08 -3.87
CA ASP A 58 -8.44 4.15 -2.72
C ASP A 58 -8.22 5.47 -1.96
N MET A 59 -9.22 5.90 -1.19
CA MET A 59 -9.15 7.07 -0.35
C MET A 59 -9.78 6.78 1.02
N PRO A 60 -8.99 6.72 2.12
CA PRO A 60 -7.56 7.03 2.23
C PRO A 60 -6.64 6.03 1.52
N GLY A 61 -5.57 6.53 0.90
CA GLY A 61 -4.69 5.72 0.07
C GLY A 61 -3.80 4.71 0.82
N ALA A 62 -3.03 3.94 0.05
CA ALA A 62 -2.14 2.91 0.58
C ALA A 62 -1.05 3.49 1.50
N ASP A 63 -0.65 4.74 1.27
CA ASP A 63 0.25 5.51 2.13
C ASP A 63 -0.31 5.69 3.55
N TYR A 64 -1.61 5.98 3.67
CA TYR A 64 -2.30 6.09 4.95
C TYR A 64 -2.37 4.73 5.66
N GLN A 65 -2.80 3.70 4.92
CA GLN A 65 -2.94 2.35 5.46
C GLN A 65 -1.60 1.82 5.95
N LEU A 66 -0.52 2.00 5.19
CA LEU A 66 0.82 1.59 5.60
C LEU A 66 1.30 2.35 6.84
N THR A 67 1.06 3.66 6.91
CA THR A 67 1.42 4.49 8.08
C THR A 67 0.74 3.97 9.35
N LYS A 68 -0.54 3.59 9.25
CA LYS A 68 -1.31 3.00 10.36
C LYS A 68 -0.79 1.61 10.73
N LEU A 69 -0.53 0.74 9.75
CA LEU A 69 -0.04 -0.62 9.95
C LEU A 69 1.36 -0.68 10.58
N LEU A 70 2.23 0.27 10.24
CA LEU A 70 3.58 0.38 10.81
C LEU A 70 3.62 1.15 12.13
N GLY A 71 2.52 1.83 12.52
CA GLY A 71 2.47 2.67 13.72
C GLY A 71 3.44 3.85 13.62
N LEU A 72 3.49 4.49 12.44
CA LEU A 72 4.29 5.70 12.24
C LEU A 72 3.60 6.91 12.88
N ARG A 73 4.37 7.99 13.08
CA ARG A 73 3.81 9.24 13.61
C ARG A 73 2.83 9.85 12.62
N SER A 74 1.76 10.46 13.13
CA SER A 74 0.78 11.20 12.30
C SER A 74 1.39 12.41 11.57
N SER A 75 2.54 12.91 12.05
CA SER A 75 3.29 14.00 11.43
C SER A 75 4.19 13.59 10.26
N VAL A 76 4.26 12.29 9.92
CA VAL A 76 5.01 11.82 8.75
C VAL A 76 4.38 12.40 7.50
N LYS A 77 5.20 13.05 6.66
CA LYS A 77 4.75 13.60 5.38
C LYS A 77 4.60 12.46 4.39
N ARG A 78 3.38 12.27 3.88
CA ARG A 78 3.04 11.17 2.99
C ARG A 78 2.92 11.68 1.55
N PHE A 79 3.47 10.90 0.62
CA PHE A 79 3.28 11.11 -0.81
C PHE A 79 2.86 9.80 -1.44
N MET A 80 1.69 9.80 -2.07
CA MET A 80 1.11 8.64 -2.73
C MET A 80 1.19 8.81 -4.24
N MET A 81 1.87 7.87 -4.90
CA MET A 81 1.98 7.80 -6.35
C MET A 81 1.10 6.66 -6.85
N TYR A 82 0.04 7.02 -7.58
CA TYR A 82 -0.83 6.08 -8.27
C TYR A 82 -0.50 6.07 -9.76
N GLN A 83 -0.56 4.87 -10.35
CA GLN A 83 -0.53 4.65 -11.81
C GLN A 83 0.60 5.41 -12.52
N GLN A 84 1.81 5.34 -11.96
CA GLN A 84 3.00 5.87 -12.62
C GLN A 84 3.57 4.77 -13.52
N GLY A 85 3.43 4.96 -14.84
CA GLY A 85 3.85 4.02 -15.88
C GLY A 85 3.27 4.36 -17.23
#